data_AF-A0A0G0RZR3-F1
#
_entry.id   AF-A0A0G0RZR3-F1
#
_cell.length_a   1.000
_cell.length_b   1.000
_cell.length_c   1.000
_cell.angle_alpha   90.00
_cell.angle_beta   90.00
_cell.angle_gamma   90.00
#
_symmetry.space_group_name_H-M   'P 1'
#
loop_
_entity.id
_entity.type
_entity.pdbx_description
1 polymer ?
#
loop_
_entity_poly.entity_id
_entity_poly.type
_entity_poly.pdbx_seq_one_letter_code
_entity_poly.pdbx_strand_id
1 'polypeptide(L)'
;MKILVLLENLVLNPDADYAVIESSMNKIHKWLDAGAEVEYLTGINKFLELKKIDDRFHDLDLPDAKVHKKQETEKFKEVLEMVSPSFFIDLKGSLDGEKDISSQLNGENKIAAIVLADLAEMTKLPDYLEELKDYLEEEEVVEEVE
;
A
#
# COMPACT_ATOMS: atom_id res chain seq x y z
N MET A 1 -2.72 -9.71 -11.13
CA MET A 1 -1.48 -9.04 -10.66
C MET A 1 -1.68 -8.66 -9.22
N LYS A 2 -0.73 -8.88 -8.31
CA LYS A 2 -0.95 -8.64 -6.88
C LYS A 2 -0.37 -7.30 -6.43
N ILE A 3 -1.16 -6.47 -5.78
CA ILE A 3 -0.77 -5.21 -5.16
C ILE A 3 -0.95 -5.35 -3.66
N LEU A 4 0.06 -4.99 -2.88
CA LEU A 4 -0.03 -4.93 -1.42
C LEU A 4 0.03 -3.46 -0.99
N VAL A 5 -0.97 -3.01 -0.23
CA VAL A 5 -1.09 -1.62 0.23
C VAL A 5 -0.94 -1.54 1.75
N LEU A 6 -0.10 -0.64 2.24
CA LEU A 6 0.07 -0.38 3.68
C LEU A 6 -1.11 0.45 4.23
N LEU A 7 -1.73 -0.01 5.32
CA LEU A 7 -3.04 0.50 5.78
C LEU A 7 -3.02 1.69 6.74
N GLU A 8 -1.91 1.90 7.45
CA GLU A 8 -1.87 2.77 8.62
C GLU A 8 -2.37 4.19 8.30
N ASN A 9 -1.93 4.77 7.19
CA ASN A 9 -2.35 6.11 6.77
C ASN A 9 -3.61 6.12 5.91
N LEU A 10 -4.00 4.97 5.36
CA LEU A 10 -5.19 4.85 4.52
C LEU A 10 -6.46 4.91 5.36
N VAL A 11 -6.45 4.22 6.51
CA VAL A 11 -7.67 3.93 7.28
C VAL A 11 -7.72 4.64 8.62
N LEU A 12 -6.56 4.91 9.22
CA LEU A 12 -6.49 5.54 10.54
C LEU A 12 -6.12 7.02 10.53
N ASN A 13 -5.91 7.64 9.36
CA ASN A 13 -5.58 9.06 9.30
C ASN A 13 -6.82 9.92 9.64
N PRO A 14 -6.89 10.52 10.86
CA PRO A 14 -8.06 11.30 11.26
C PRO A 14 -8.12 12.67 10.56
N ASP A 15 -6.99 13.11 9.99
CA ASP A 15 -6.81 14.40 9.35
C ASP A 15 -6.92 14.30 7.81
N ALA A 16 -7.05 13.08 7.27
CA ALA A 16 -7.25 12.89 5.84
C ALA A 16 -8.63 13.39 5.41
N ASP A 17 -8.64 14.25 4.39
CA ASP A 17 -9.87 14.71 3.75
C ASP A 17 -10.65 13.51 3.22
N TYR A 18 -11.94 13.44 3.55
CA TYR A 18 -12.82 12.38 3.07
C TYR A 18 -12.80 12.26 1.54
N ALA A 19 -12.69 13.38 0.82
CA ALA A 19 -12.60 13.39 -0.64
C ALA A 19 -11.30 12.71 -1.14
N VAL A 20 -10.20 12.84 -0.41
CA VAL A 20 -8.92 12.19 -0.72
C VAL A 20 -9.01 10.68 -0.46
N ILE A 21 -9.65 10.27 0.64
CA ILE A 21 -9.92 8.85 0.93
C ILE A 21 -10.79 8.24 -0.18
N GLU A 22 -11.91 8.87 -0.51
CA GLU A 22 -12.83 8.41 -1.56
C GLU A 22 -12.13 8.30 -2.92
N SER A 23 -11.34 9.32 -3.30
CA SER A 23 -10.58 9.30 -4.55
C SER A 23 -9.53 8.18 -4.60
N SER A 24 -8.90 7.90 -3.46
CA SER A 24 -7.93 6.80 -3.32
C SER A 24 -8.63 5.44 -3.39
N MET A 25 -9.83 5.31 -2.81
CA MET A 25 -10.63 4.08 -2.93
C MET A 25 -11.10 3.85 -4.35
N ASN A 26 -11.53 4.90 -5.05
CA ASN A 26 -11.86 4.82 -6.47
C ASN A 26 -10.68 4.31 -7.31
N LYS A 27 -9.43 4.66 -6.94
CA LYS A 27 -8.24 4.11 -7.58
C LYS A 27 -8.12 2.60 -7.34
N ILE A 28 -8.29 2.16 -6.10
CA ILE A 28 -8.26 0.74 -5.74
C ILE A 28 -9.35 -0.05 -6.50
N HIS A 29 -10.58 0.47 -6.56
CA HIS A 29 -11.66 -0.17 -7.30
C HIS A 29 -11.34 -0.32 -8.78
N LYS A 30 -10.75 0.70 -9.42
CA LYS A 30 -10.29 0.59 -10.81
C LYS A 30 -9.26 -0.52 -11.00
N TRP A 31 -8.30 -0.67 -10.07
CA TRP A 31 -7.34 -1.78 -10.14
C TRP A 31 -8.00 -3.14 -9.96
N LEU A 32 -8.95 -3.27 -9.02
CA LEU A 32 -9.74 -4.48 -8.82
C LEU A 32 -10.55 -4.83 -10.08
N ASP A 33 -11.23 -3.85 -10.68
CA ASP A 33 -12.01 -3.99 -11.93
C ASP A 33 -11.10 -4.39 -13.11
N ALA A 34 -9.86 -3.93 -13.11
CA ALA A 34 -8.83 -4.33 -14.08
C ALA A 34 -8.22 -5.73 -13.81
N GLY A 35 -8.67 -6.44 -12.77
CA GLY A 35 -8.21 -7.78 -12.42
C GLY A 35 -6.95 -7.82 -11.53
N ALA A 36 -6.63 -6.73 -10.84
CA ALA A 36 -5.66 -6.77 -9.75
C ALA A 36 -6.22 -7.53 -8.55
N GLU A 37 -5.34 -8.19 -7.83
CA GLU A 37 -5.58 -8.70 -6.49
C GLU A 37 -4.98 -7.66 -5.53
N VAL A 38 -5.83 -6.86 -4.89
CA VAL A 38 -5.39 -5.88 -3.90
C VAL A 38 -5.52 -6.48 -2.51
N GLU A 39 -4.38 -6.71 -1.87
CA GLU A 39 -4.27 -7.13 -0.48
C GLU A 39 -3.72 -5.96 0.35
N TYR A 40 -3.82 -6.07 1.66
CA TYR A 40 -3.45 -5.00 2.58
C TYR A 40 -2.52 -5.48 3.67
N LEU A 41 -1.64 -4.61 4.15
CA LEU A 41 -0.67 -4.90 5.19
C LEU A 41 -0.84 -3.92 6.35
N THR A 42 -0.76 -4.43 7.58
CA THR A 42 -0.71 -3.58 8.77
C THR A 42 0.17 -4.16 9.87
N GLY A 43 0.85 -3.30 10.63
CA GLY A 43 1.48 -3.61 11.91
C GLY A 43 0.57 -3.42 13.12
N ILE A 44 -0.69 -3.01 12.93
CA ILE A 44 -1.64 -2.81 14.02
C ILE A 44 -2.04 -4.18 14.60
N ASN A 45 -1.69 -4.38 15.86
CA ASN A 45 -1.99 -5.60 16.62
C ASN A 45 -3.12 -5.40 17.64
N LYS A 46 -3.53 -4.15 17.91
CA LYS A 46 -4.59 -3.87 18.90
C LYS A 46 -5.96 -4.18 18.33
N PHE A 47 -6.71 -5.04 19.03
CA PHE A 47 -8.04 -5.48 18.64
C PHE A 47 -9.02 -4.34 18.30
N LEU A 48 -9.06 -3.27 19.11
CA LEU A 48 -9.96 -2.14 18.88
C LEU A 48 -9.59 -1.33 17.62
N GLU A 49 -8.31 -1.24 17.29
CA GLU A 49 -7.85 -0.54 16.09
C GLU A 49 -8.11 -1.38 14.84
N LEU A 50 -7.91 -2.70 14.94
CA LEU A 50 -8.29 -3.65 13.90
C LEU A 50 -9.79 -3.63 13.59
N LYS A 51 -10.64 -3.49 14.62
CA LYS A 51 -12.08 -3.34 14.41
C LYS A 51 -12.42 -2.06 13.64
N LYS A 52 -11.75 -0.94 13.94
CA LYS A 52 -11.95 0.30 13.18
C LYS A 52 -11.58 0.14 11.71
N ILE A 53 -10.56 -0.66 11.41
CA ILE A 53 -10.18 -0.97 10.03
C ILE A 53 -11.29 -1.74 9.33
N ASP A 54 -11.80 -2.78 9.98
CA ASP A 54 -12.90 -3.61 9.46
C ASP A 54 -14.18 -2.78 9.21
N ASP A 55 -14.58 -1.97 10.20
CA ASP A 55 -15.73 -1.06 10.07
C ASP A 55 -15.51 -0.08 8.89
N ARG A 56 -14.29 0.45 8.72
CA ARG A 56 -13.96 1.35 7.61
C ARG A 56 -13.95 0.68 6.25
N PHE A 57 -13.47 -0.56 6.15
CA PHE A 57 -13.53 -1.32 4.90
C PHE A 57 -14.96 -1.56 4.46
N HIS A 58 -15.86 -1.82 5.43
CA HIS A 58 -17.28 -1.93 5.14
C HIS A 58 -17.87 -0.61 4.61
N ASP A 59 -17.53 0.53 5.25
CA ASP A 59 -17.98 1.85 4.81
C ASP A 59 -17.47 2.24 3.41
N LEU A 60 -16.33 1.69 3.00
CA LEU A 60 -15.66 1.96 1.73
C LEU A 60 -15.94 0.89 0.66
N ASP A 61 -16.89 -0.01 0.88
CA ASP A 61 -17.28 -1.08 -0.05
C ASP A 61 -16.12 -2.04 -0.43
N LEU A 62 -15.28 -2.36 0.56
CA LEU A 62 -14.17 -3.32 0.46
C LEU A 62 -14.36 -4.55 1.38
N PRO A 63 -15.53 -5.23 1.37
CA PRO A 63 -15.86 -6.24 2.37
C PRO A 63 -15.00 -7.51 2.33
N ASP A 64 -14.32 -7.78 1.21
CA ASP A 64 -13.47 -8.98 1.02
C ASP A 64 -11.97 -8.67 1.01
N ALA A 65 -11.59 -7.49 1.50
CA ALA A 65 -10.21 -7.06 1.57
C ALA A 65 -9.37 -7.96 2.50
N LYS A 66 -8.38 -8.65 1.93
CA LYS A 66 -7.48 -9.50 2.70
C LYS A 66 -6.41 -8.65 3.40
N VAL A 67 -6.41 -8.68 4.72
CA VAL A 67 -5.45 -7.95 5.57
C VAL A 67 -4.43 -8.88 6.19
N HIS A 68 -3.16 -8.67 5.86
CA HIS A 68 -2.00 -9.30 6.48
C HIS A 68 -1.58 -8.48 7.69
N LYS A 69 -1.45 -9.15 8.84
CA LYS A 69 -1.04 -8.52 10.09
C LYS A 69 0.39 -8.95 10.39
N LYS A 70 1.29 -7.98 10.49
CA LYS A 70 2.65 -8.23 10.96
C LYS A 70 2.60 -8.72 12.40
N GLN A 71 3.24 -9.85 12.67
CA GLN A 71 3.40 -10.31 14.06
C GLN A 71 4.41 -9.43 14.81
N GLU A 72 4.31 -9.38 16.14
CA GLU A 72 5.13 -8.47 16.97
C GLU A 72 6.65 -8.63 16.77
N THR A 73 7.09 -9.85 16.46
CA THR A 73 8.51 -10.17 16.21
C THR A 73 8.89 -10.21 14.74
N GLU A 74 7.92 -10.10 13.83
CA GLU A 74 8.10 -10.20 12.39
C GLU A 74 8.46 -8.81 11.82
N LYS A 75 9.23 -8.78 10.75
CA LYS A 75 9.55 -7.58 9.99
C LYS A 75 8.62 -7.45 8.79
N PHE A 76 8.34 -6.22 8.36
CA PHE A 76 7.51 -6.00 7.17
C PHE A 76 8.06 -6.68 5.92
N LYS A 77 9.39 -6.72 5.81
CA LYS A 77 10.08 -7.46 4.75
C LYS A 77 9.68 -8.95 4.70
N GLU A 78 9.58 -9.60 5.85
CA GLU A 78 9.24 -11.03 5.91
C GLU A 78 7.81 -11.29 5.43
N VAL A 79 6.88 -10.39 5.77
CA VAL A 79 5.51 -10.44 5.25
C VAL A 79 5.48 -10.19 3.73
N LEU A 80 6.25 -9.21 3.25
CA LEU A 80 6.36 -8.91 1.82
C LEU A 80 6.90 -10.08 1.02
N GLU A 81 7.93 -10.78 1.53
CA GLU A 81 8.48 -11.98 0.91
C GLU A 81 7.48 -13.14 0.91
N MET A 82 6.71 -13.30 1.98
CA MET A 82 5.68 -14.34 2.09
C MET A 82 4.50 -14.09 1.14
N VAL A 83 4.05 -12.84 1.04
CA VAL A 83 2.92 -12.44 0.18
C VAL A 83 3.32 -12.44 -1.29
N SER A 84 4.59 -12.10 -1.57
CA SER A 84 5.19 -11.96 -2.89
C SER A 84 4.34 -11.11 -3.86
N PRO A 85 4.02 -9.85 -3.49
CA PRO A 85 3.24 -8.98 -4.35
C PRO A 85 4.06 -8.53 -5.57
N SER A 86 3.39 -8.18 -6.66
CA SER A 86 4.04 -7.52 -7.79
C SER A 86 4.39 -6.07 -7.46
N PHE A 87 3.50 -5.41 -6.72
CA PHE A 87 3.65 -4.03 -6.28
C PHE A 87 3.44 -3.89 -4.78
N PHE A 88 4.26 -3.08 -4.12
CA PHE A 88 4.05 -2.66 -2.75
C PHE A 88 3.88 -1.14 -2.71
N ILE A 89 2.77 -0.67 -2.13
CA ILE A 89 2.49 0.76 -1.96
C ILE A 89 2.67 1.11 -0.48
N ASP A 90 3.70 1.91 -0.21
CA ASP A 90 4.04 2.44 1.11
C ASP A 90 3.58 3.89 1.21
N LEU A 91 2.62 4.18 2.10
CA LEU A 91 2.19 5.53 2.41
C LEU A 91 3.09 6.08 3.51
N LYS A 92 4.02 6.99 3.17
CA LYS A 92 5.06 7.56 4.02
C LYS A 92 4.46 8.16 5.29
N GLY A 93 4.54 7.37 6.35
CA GLY A 93 3.99 7.72 7.65
C GLY A 93 3.91 6.48 8.52
N SER A 94 4.98 6.24 9.26
CA SER A 94 5.01 5.38 10.45
C SER A 94 4.76 3.88 10.23
N LEU A 95 5.85 3.12 10.34
CA LEU A 95 5.91 2.06 11.33
C LEU A 95 7.14 2.24 12.21
N ASP A 96 6.90 2.68 13.45
CA ASP A 96 7.75 2.47 14.63
C ASP A 96 9.26 2.36 14.36
N GLY A 97 9.86 3.41 13.79
CA GLY A 97 11.31 3.50 13.61
C GLY A 97 11.94 2.64 12.50
N GLU A 98 11.18 1.80 11.79
CA GLU A 98 11.63 1.12 10.57
C GLU A 98 11.45 2.07 9.38
N LYS A 99 12.49 2.86 9.08
CA LYS A 99 12.52 3.70 7.88
C LYS A 99 12.54 2.81 6.63
N ASP A 100 11.73 3.20 5.66
CA ASP A 100 11.72 2.73 4.27
C ASP A 100 11.73 1.21 4.13
N ILE A 101 10.58 0.57 4.36
CA ILE A 101 10.39 -0.88 4.14
C ILE A 101 10.81 -1.24 2.71
N SER A 102 10.46 -0.38 1.76
CA SER A 102 10.85 -0.44 0.35
C SER A 102 12.38 -0.54 0.16
N SER A 103 13.17 0.20 0.93
CA SER A 103 14.64 0.17 0.89
C SER A 103 15.26 -1.10 1.49
N GLN A 104 14.46 -1.92 2.19
CA GLN A 104 14.91 -3.20 2.75
C GLN A 104 14.67 -4.38 1.81
N LEU A 105 13.91 -4.17 0.74
CA LEU A 105 13.73 -5.17 -0.32
C LEU A 105 15.05 -5.32 -1.07
N ASN A 106 15.60 -6.54 -1.08
CA ASN A 106 16.79 -6.90 -1.86
C ASN A 106 16.42 -6.93 -3.35
N GLY A 107 17.34 -6.56 -4.24
CA GLY A 107 17.14 -6.59 -5.70
C GLY A 107 16.88 -7.98 -6.31
N GLU A 108 16.88 -9.05 -5.50
CA GLU A 108 16.41 -10.37 -5.90
C GLU A 108 14.88 -10.48 -5.85
N ASN A 109 14.23 -9.68 -5.00
CA ASN A 109 12.78 -9.62 -4.90
C ASN A 109 12.25 -8.73 -6.03
N LYS A 110 11.52 -9.34 -6.98
CA LYS A 110 10.84 -8.64 -8.09
C LYS A 110 9.61 -7.83 -7.63
N ILE A 111 9.65 -7.32 -6.41
CA ILE A 111 8.59 -6.53 -5.80
C ILE A 111 8.89 -5.08 -6.11
N ALA A 112 8.04 -4.43 -6.90
CA ALA A 112 8.20 -3.04 -7.25
C ALA A 112 7.56 -2.17 -6.16
N ALA A 113 8.34 -1.30 -5.51
CA ALA A 113 7.88 -0.54 -4.36
C ALA A 113 7.62 0.92 -4.73
N ILE A 114 6.44 1.43 -4.41
CA ILE A 114 6.01 2.82 -4.61
C ILE A 114 5.90 3.46 -3.23
N VAL A 115 6.71 4.48 -2.96
CA VAL A 115 6.66 5.22 -1.69
C VAL A 115 5.98 6.56 -1.93
N LEU A 116 4.78 6.72 -1.40
CA LEU A 116 3.94 7.91 -1.53
C LEU A 116 4.11 8.80 -0.30
N ALA A 117 4.30 10.11 -0.46
CA ALA A 117 4.48 11.03 0.66
C ALA A 117 3.24 11.12 1.56
N ASP A 118 2.04 11.01 0.97
CA ASP A 118 0.76 11.02 1.66
C ASP A 118 -0.32 10.31 0.82
N LEU A 119 -1.52 10.19 1.41
CA LEU A 119 -2.66 9.53 0.76
C LEU A 119 -3.12 10.24 -0.52
N ALA A 120 -2.96 11.56 -0.64
CA ALA A 120 -3.37 12.29 -1.83
C ALA A 120 -2.53 11.90 -3.05
N GLU A 121 -1.29 11.46 -2.87
CA GLU A 121 -0.46 10.99 -3.97
C GLU A 121 -0.96 9.68 -4.59
N MET A 122 -1.73 8.87 -3.85
CA MET A 122 -2.36 7.67 -4.39
C MET A 122 -3.29 7.98 -5.56
N THR A 123 -3.91 9.17 -5.56
CA THR A 123 -4.77 9.63 -6.65
C THR A 123 -4.02 9.88 -7.97
N LYS A 124 -2.71 10.14 -7.88
CA LYS A 124 -1.81 10.42 -9.00
C LYS A 124 -1.30 9.16 -9.68
N LEU A 125 -1.38 8.01 -9.01
CA LEU A 125 -0.92 6.74 -9.58
C LEU A 125 -1.72 6.37 -10.83
N PRO A 126 -1.13 5.67 -11.81
CA PRO A 126 -1.85 5.22 -13.00
C PRO A 126 -3.09 4.39 -12.66
N ASP A 127 -4.15 4.59 -13.45
CA ASP A 127 -5.38 3.80 -13.34
C ASP A 127 -5.17 2.36 -13.89
N TYR A 128 -4.25 2.20 -14.84
CA TYR A 128 -3.97 0.93 -15.51
C TYR A 128 -2.73 0.24 -14.94
N LEU A 129 -2.84 -1.07 -14.73
CA LEU A 129 -1.79 -1.89 -14.12
C LEU A 129 -0.52 -2.01 -14.95
N GLU A 130 -0.62 -1.88 -16.27
CA GLU A 130 0.53 -1.88 -17.18
C GLU A 130 1.32 -0.58 -17.03
N GLU A 131 0.63 0.56 -17.01
CA GLU A 131 1.23 1.88 -16.79
C GLU A 131 1.86 2.01 -15.40
N LEU A 132 1.36 1.28 -14.39
CA LEU A 132 1.96 1.24 -13.05
C LEU A 132 3.36 0.60 -13.06
N LYS A 133 3.65 -0.32 -14.00
CA LYS A 133 5.01 -0.87 -14.18
C LYS A 133 5.93 0.18 -14.77
N ASP A 134 5.46 0.82 -15.84
CA ASP A 134 6.24 1.81 -16.58
C ASP A 134 6.54 3.05 -15.70
N TYR A 135 5.59 3.43 -14.83
CA TYR A 135 5.76 4.51 -13.84
C TYR A 135 6.99 4.33 -12.95
N LEU A 136 7.29 3.08 -12.56
CA LEU A 136 8.45 2.78 -11.71
C LEU A 136 9.76 2.72 -12.50
N GLU A 137 9.70 2.28 -13.76
CA GLU A 137 10.88 2.27 -14.64
C GLU A 137 11.29 3.69 -15.04
N GLU A 138 10.35 4.65 -15.14
CA GLU A 138 10.66 6.05 -15.43
C GLU A 138 11.27 6.80 -14.24
N GLU A 139 10.85 6.53 -12.99
CA GLU A 139 11.41 7.19 -11.80
C GLU A 139 12.87 6.76 -11.51
N GLU A 140 13.28 5.52 -11.83
CA GLU A 140 14.68 5.08 -11.71
C GLU A 140 15.63 5.83 -12.68
N VAL A 141 15.14 6.28 -13.83
CA VAL A 141 15.98 6.91 -14.86
C VAL A 141 16.27 8.39 -14.56
N VAL A 142 15.49 9.04 -13.69
CA VAL A 142 15.64 10.48 -13.41
C VAL A 142 16.64 10.78 -12.29
N GLU A 143 16.98 9.81 -11.42
CA GLU A 143 17.96 10.02 -10.34
C GLU A 143 19.43 9.84 -10.76
N GLU A 144 19.73 9.42 -12.00
CA GLU A 144 21.10 9.38 -12.55
C GLU A 144 21.51 10.67 -13.31
N VAL A 145 21.20 11.87 -12.79
CA VAL A 145 21.80 13.12 -13.31
C VAL A 145 21.91 14.21 -12.23
N GLU A 146 22.99 14.15 -11.43
CA GLU A 146 24.00 15.22 -11.22
C GLU A 146 24.90 14.94 -10.00
#